data_AF-A0AA86N262-F1
#
_entry.id   AF-A0AA86N262-F1
#
_cell.length_a   1.000
_cell.length_b   1.000
_cell.length_c   1.000
_cell.angle_alpha   90.00
_cell.angle_beta   90.00
_cell.angle_gamma   90.00
#
_symmetry.space_group_name_H-M   'P 1'
#
loop_
_entity.id
_entity.type
_entity.pdbx_description
1 polymer ?
#
loop_
_entity_poly.entity_id
_entity_poly.type
_entity_poly.pdbx_seq_one_letter_code
_entity_poly.pdbx_strand_id
1 'polypeptide(L)' 'MKYEEIYLRDYADGAEAWAGLQRYFLFYNTERRHQSLGRRTPAEVHFG' A
#
# COMPACT_ATOMS: atom_id res chain seq x y z
N MET A 1 10.01 -1.76 11.91
CA MET A 1 8.81 -0.92 12.13
C MET A 1 7.61 -1.75 11.72
N LYS A 2 6.99 -2.45 12.67
CA LYS A 2 5.90 -1.97 13.53
C LYS A 2 4.57 -2.23 12.82
N TYR A 3 4.18 -3.50 12.76
CA TYR A 3 2.88 -4.00 12.28
C TYR A 3 1.73 -3.65 13.25
N GLU A 4 1.84 -2.54 13.99
CA GLU A 4 0.94 -2.20 15.10
C GLU A 4 -0.28 -1.36 14.68
N GLU A 5 -0.53 -1.17 13.37
CA GLU A 5 -1.74 -0.48 12.89
C GLU A 5 -2.53 -1.28 11.85
N ILE A 6 -2.22 -2.57 11.67
CA ILE A 6 -3.09 -3.46 10.90
C ILE A 6 -4.13 -4.01 11.86
N TYR A 7 -5.40 -3.74 11.57
CA TYR A 7 -6.63 -4.13 12.28
C TYR A 7 -7.05 -3.26 13.46
N LEU A 8 -7.67 -2.11 13.19
CA LEU A 8 -8.87 -1.61 13.90
C LEU A 8 -9.31 -0.24 13.35
N ARG A 9 -9.40 -0.13 12.02
CA ARG A 9 -10.48 0.69 11.46
C ARG A 9 -11.65 -0.25 11.32
N ASP A 10 -12.67 0.05 12.10
CA ASP A 10 -14.01 -0.51 12.05
C ASP A 10 -14.56 -0.33 10.63
N TYR A 11 -14.14 -1.19 9.70
CA TYR A 11 -14.71 -1.23 8.37
C TYR A 11 -16.10 -1.79 8.57
N ALA A 12 -17.09 -0.91 8.57
CA ALA A 12 -18.49 -1.26 8.74
C ALA A 12 -18.94 -2.36 7.76
N ASP A 13 -18.23 -2.52 6.62
CA ASP A 13 -18.41 -3.60 5.67
C ASP A 13 -17.08 -4.01 5.00
N GLY A 14 -16.89 -5.30 4.73
CA GLY A 14 -15.66 -5.86 4.14
C GLY A 14 -15.37 -5.33 2.73
N ALA A 15 -16.41 -4.86 2.03
CA ALA A 15 -16.28 -4.24 0.72
C ALA A 15 -15.50 -2.91 0.74
N GLU A 16 -15.73 -2.07 1.77
CA GLU A 16 -15.00 -0.80 1.91
C GLU A 16 -13.54 -1.02 2.31
N ALA A 17 -13.30 -2.04 3.14
CA ALA A 17 -11.94 -2.48 3.48
C ALA A 17 -11.18 -2.88 2.23
N TRP A 18 -11.79 -3.72 1.39
CA TRP A 18 -11.19 -4.17 0.15
C TRP A 18 -10.88 -3.02 -0.81
N ALA A 19 -11.82 -2.09 -0.99
CA ALA A 19 -11.61 -0.91 -1.83
C ALA A 19 -10.50 0.00 -1.27
N GLY A 20 -10.42 0.17 0.05
CA GLY A 20 -9.36 0.92 0.72
C GLY A 20 -7.98 0.27 0.52
N LEU A 21 -7.90 -1.05 0.69
CA LEU A 21 -6.68 -1.81 0.47
C LEU A 21 -6.23 -1.75 -0.99
N GLN A 22 -7.13 -1.91 -1.96
CA GLN A 22 -6.80 -1.78 -3.37
C GLN A 22 -6.20 -0.40 -3.69
N ARG A 23 -6.82 0.68 -3.21
CA ARG A 23 -6.28 2.03 -3.40
C ARG A 23 -4.91 2.20 -2.76
N TYR A 24 -4.73 1.67 -1.55
CA TYR A 24 -3.44 1.73 -0.86
C TYR A 24 -2.35 0.96 -1.61
N PHE A 25 -2.63 -0.25 -2.08
CA PHE A 25 -1.66 -1.06 -2.82
C PHE A 25 -1.29 -0.42 -4.16
N LEU A 26 -2.26 0.18 -4.87
CA LEU A 26 -1.98 0.93 -6.08
C LEU A 26 -0.99 2.06 -5.79
N PHE A 27 -1.33 2.96 -4.85
CA PHE A 27 -0.46 4.06 -4.44
C PHE A 27 0.93 3.60 -4.00
N TYR A 28 1.01 2.54 -3.17
CA TYR A 28 2.28 1.99 -2.69
C TYR A 28 3.18 1.50 -3.84
N ASN A 29 2.58 0.85 -4.83
CA ASN A 29 3.29 0.22 -5.93
C ASN A 29 3.65 1.19 -7.04
N THR A 30 2.87 2.25 -7.27
CA THR A 30 3.04 3.11 -8.47
C THR A 30 3.44 4.54 -8.17
N GLU A 31 3.17 5.05 -6.96
CA GLU A 31 3.36 6.47 -6.65
C GLU A 31 4.35 6.70 -5.51
N ARG A 32 4.31 5.84 -4.48
CA ARG A 32 5.21 5.97 -3.33
C ARG A 32 6.62 5.56 -3.71
N ARG A 33 7.55 6.51 -3.62
CA ARG A 33 8.99 6.26 -3.75
C ARG A 33 9.54 5.67 -2.47
N HIS A 34 10.25 4.54 -2.57
CA HIS A 34 10.80 3.84 -1.42
C HIS A 34 12.30 4.07 -1.33
N GLN A 35 12.78 4.50 -0.16
CA GLN A 35 14.22 4.74 0.04
C GLN A 35 15.04 3.46 -0.12
N SER A 36 14.51 2.32 0.32
CA SER A 36 15.12 0.99 0.11
C SER A 36 15.24 0.60 -1.35
N LEU A 37 14.41 1.17 -2.23
CA LEU A 37 14.44 0.97 -3.68
C LEU A 37 15.17 2.11 -4.40
N GLY A 38 16.06 2.84 -3.71
CA GLY A 38 16.78 3.96 -4.31
C GLY A 38 15.87 5.12 -4.74
N ARG A 39 14.79 5.36 -4.00
CA ARG A 39 13.72 6.33 -4.32
C ARG A 39 12.92 6.02 -5.59
N ARG A 40 12.91 4.76 -6.02
CA ARG A 40 12.00 4.25 -7.05
C ARG A 40 10.74 3.66 -6.44
N THR A 41 9.72 3.49 -7.26
CA THR A 41 8.50 2.77 -6.92
C THR A 41 8.71 1.26 -7.14
N PRO A 42 7.94 0.38 -6.48
CA PRO A 42 8.02 -1.06 -6.72
C PRO A 42 7.70 -1.41 -8.17
N ALA A 43 6.76 -0.71 -8.81
CA ALA A 43 6.46 -0.92 -10.22
C ALA A 43 7.65 -0.62 -11.13
N GLU A 44 8.39 0.47 -10.87
CA GLU A 44 9.63 0.80 -11.60
C GLU A 44 10.75 -0.22 -11.38
N VAL A 45 10.71 -1.02 -10.31
CA VAL A 45 11.73 -2.05 -10.02
C VAL A 45 11.40 -3.39 -10.63
N HIS A 46 10.13 -3.78 -10.63
CA HIS A 46 9.72 -5.12 -11.05
C HIS A 46 9.21 -5.19 -12.50
N PHE A 47 8.79 -4.07 -13.08
CA PHE A 47 8.19 -4.01 -14.42
C PHE A 47 8.87 -2.99 -15.36
N GLY A 48 9.95 -2.35 -14.92
CA GLY A 48 10.76 -1.38 -15.68
C GLY A 48 12.05 -1.97 -16.22
#